data_AF-A0A1A7Z2J0-F1
#
_entry.id   AF-A0A1A7Z2J0-F1
#
_cell.length_a   1.000
_cell.length_b   1.000
_cell.length_c   1.000
_cell.angle_alpha   90.00
_cell.angle_beta   90.00
_cell.angle_gamma   90.00
#
_symmetry.space_group_name_H-M   'P 1'
#
loop_
_entity.id
_entity.type
_entity.pdbx_description
1 polymer ?
#
loop_
_entity_poly.entity_id
_entity_poly.type
_entity_poly.pdbx_seq_one_letter_code
_entity_poly.pdbx_strand_id
1 'polypeptide(L)' 'RLLSDITTSYNTEPQLWKMTNFFSLTSDAGAGETPRKQALERVRNNIDWLKSNKNEIRTWLETNVRPSRNT' A
#
# COMPACT_ATOMS: atom_id res chain seq x y z
N ARG A 1 3.03 -1.03 -16.22
CA ARG A 1 4.40 -0.42 -16.11
C ARG A 1 4.93 -0.93 -14.78
N LEU A 2 6.07 -1.63 -14.72
CA LEU A 2 6.52 -2.38 -13.52
C LEU A 2 6.34 -1.60 -12.19
N LEU A 3 6.71 -0.32 -12.15
CA LEU A 3 6.54 0.55 -10.97
C LEU A 3 5.08 0.82 -10.57
N SER A 4 4.17 1.03 -11.53
CA SER A 4 2.75 1.23 -11.20
C SER A 4 2.15 -0.05 -10.63
N ASP A 5 2.51 -1.19 -11.20
CA ASP A 5 1.88 -2.47 -10.92
C ASP A 5 2.27 -2.98 -9.51
N ILE A 6 3.52 -2.71 -9.09
CA ILE A 6 4.02 -3.00 -7.75
C ILE A 6 3.42 -2.04 -6.70
N THR A 7 3.35 -0.74 -7.01
CA THR A 7 2.89 0.29 -6.05
C THR A 7 1.38 0.29 -5.83
N THR A 8 0.60 -0.31 -6.72
CA THR A 8 -0.85 -0.48 -6.54
C THR A 8 -1.21 -1.53 -5.49
N SER A 9 -0.36 -2.54 -5.27
CA SER A 9 -0.65 -3.65 -4.36
C SER A 9 0.07 -3.55 -3.02
N TYR A 10 1.13 -2.75 -2.93
CA TYR A 10 1.94 -2.62 -1.72
C TYR A 10 1.27 -1.72 -0.69
N ASN A 11 1.16 -2.22 0.54
CA ASN A 11 0.41 -1.58 1.62
C ASN A 11 0.93 -1.96 3.02
N THR A 12 2.18 -2.43 3.14
CA THR A 12 2.82 -2.81 4.41
C THR A 12 4.20 -2.16 4.59
N GLU A 13 4.61 -1.94 5.84
CA GLU A 13 5.93 -1.37 6.18
C GLU A 13 7.10 -2.17 5.59
N PRO A 14 7.13 -3.53 5.63
CA PRO A 14 8.21 -4.29 5.01
C PRO A 14 8.30 -4.11 3.49
N GLN A 15 7.17 -3.92 2.81
CA GLN A 15 7.12 -3.62 1.37
C GLN A 15 7.69 -2.23 1.05
N LEU A 16 7.32 -1.22 1.86
CA LEU A 16 7.87 0.13 1.75
C LEU A 16 9.38 0.14 1.98
N TRP A 17 9.86 -0.59 3.00
CA TRP A 17 11.28 -0.75 3.28
C TRP A 17 12.03 -1.38 2.11
N LYS A 18 11.51 -2.49 1.55
CA LYS A 18 12.12 -3.16 0.38
C LYS A 18 12.26 -2.20 -0.80
N MET A 19 11.23 -1.41 -1.10
CA MET A 19 11.28 -0.41 -2.18
C MET A 19 12.29 0.69 -1.91
N THR A 20 12.29 1.23 -0.69
CA THR A 20 13.22 2.29 -0.28
C THR A 20 14.67 1.81 -0.42
N ASN A 21 14.96 0.59 0.06
CA ASN A 21 16.28 -0.02 -0.06
C ASN A 21 16.67 -0.32 -1.51
N PHE A 22 15.73 -0.81 -2.33
CA PHE A 22 16.01 -1.05 -3.75
C PHE A 22 16.34 0.25 -4.51
N PHE A 23 15.66 1.35 -4.18
CA PHE A 23 15.93 2.65 -4.82
C PHE A 23 17.21 3.32 -4.33
N SER A 24 17.60 3.14 -3.06
CA SER A 24 18.87 3.68 -2.55
C SER A 24 20.08 3.00 -3.19
N LEU A 25 19.98 1.70 -3.51
CA LEU A 25 21.02 0.94 -4.19
C LEU A 25 21.13 1.23 -5.70
N THR A 26 20.16 1.96 -6.27
CA THR A 26 20.10 2.30 -7.70
C THR A 26 20.23 3.82 -7.92
N SER A 27 21.15 4.46 -7.21
CA SER A 27 21.27 5.91 -7.04
C SER A 27 21.59 6.71 -8.32
N ASP A 28 22.00 6.08 -9.42
CA ASP A 28 22.48 6.77 -10.64
C ASP A 28 21.38 7.13 -11.67
N ALA A 29 20.09 7.03 -11.31
CA ALA A 29 19.04 6.91 -12.32
C ALA A 29 18.44 8.22 -12.88
N GLY A 30 19.08 9.38 -12.75
CA GLY A 30 18.70 10.64 -13.42
C GLY A 30 17.18 10.92 -13.43
N ALA A 31 16.54 10.89 -14.62
CA ALA A 31 15.10 11.10 -14.81
C ALA A 31 14.15 10.12 -14.08
N GLY A 32 14.69 9.04 -13.50
CA GLY A 32 13.95 8.06 -12.70
C GLY A 32 13.74 8.44 -11.22
N GLU A 33 14.26 9.57 -10.74
CA GLU A 33 14.11 9.98 -9.34
C GLU A 33 12.65 10.33 -8.97
N THR A 34 12.01 11.22 -9.70
CA THR A 34 10.63 11.65 -9.46
C THR A 34 9.62 10.48 -9.45
N PRO A 35 9.57 9.58 -10.46
CA PRO A 35 8.63 8.46 -10.44
C PRO A 35 8.89 7.48 -9.29
N ARG A 36 10.14 7.35 -8.81
CA ARG A 36 10.46 6.54 -7.62
C ARG A 36 9.97 7.18 -6.33
N LYS A 37 10.08 8.50 -6.19
CA LYS A 37 9.49 9.22 -5.04
C LYS A 37 7.97 9.09 -5.01
N GLN A 38 7.30 9.25 -6.15
CA GLN A 38 5.85 9.06 -6.28
C GLN A 38 5.43 7.63 -5.94
N ALA A 39 6.21 6.63 -6.36
CA ALA A 39 5.99 5.24 -6.03
C ALA A 39 6.04 4.99 -4.51
N LEU A 40 7.06 5.53 -3.82
CA LEU A 40 7.16 5.41 -2.36
C LEU A 40 5.99 6.10 -1.64
N GLU A 41 5.61 7.28 -2.10
CA GLU A 41 4.52 8.04 -1.51
C GLU A 41 3.17 7.34 -1.64
N ARG A 42 2.92 6.72 -2.79
CA ARG A 42 1.71 5.91 -2.98
C ARG A 42 1.63 4.75 -1.97
N VAL A 43 2.74 4.07 -1.71
CA VAL A 43 2.77 2.95 -0.76
C VAL A 43 2.58 3.44 0.68
N ARG A 44 3.14 4.60 1.06
CA ARG A 44 2.87 5.24 2.35
C ARG A 44 1.39 5.54 2.53
N ASN A 45 0.77 6.17 1.52
CA ASN A 45 -0.66 6.47 1.53
C ASN A 45 -1.52 5.21 1.66
N ASN A 46 -1.16 4.11 1.00
CA ASN A 46 -1.86 2.83 1.16
C ASN A 46 -1.76 2.28 2.59
N ILE A 47 -0.57 2.36 3.21
CA ILE A 47 -0.33 1.94 4.59
C ILE A 47 -1.18 2.76 5.56
N ASP A 48 -1.16 4.08 5.42
CA ASP A 48 -1.88 4.99 6.31
C ASP A 48 -3.39 4.83 6.15
N TRP A 49 -3.87 4.68 4.91
CA TRP A 49 -5.27 4.36 4.66
C TRP A 49 -5.69 3.06 5.34
N LEU A 50 -4.88 1.99 5.27
CA LEU A 50 -5.19 0.75 5.99
C LEU A 50 -5.19 0.94 7.50
N LYS A 51 -4.23 1.69 8.07
CA LYS A 51 -4.18 1.97 9.52
C LYS A 51 -5.45 2.67 10.00
N SER A 52 -5.94 3.66 9.26
CA SER A 52 -7.12 4.44 9.63
C SER A 52 -8.45 3.74 9.36
N ASN A 53 -8.56 2.98 8.26
CA ASN A 53 -9.86 2.51 7.77
C ASN A 53 -10.14 1.02 8.05
N LYS A 54 -9.12 0.19 8.32
CA LYS A 54 -9.29 -1.27 8.44
C LYS A 54 -10.25 -1.68 9.55
N ASN A 55 -10.19 -1.02 10.70
CA ASN A 55 -11.04 -1.36 11.84
C ASN A 55 -12.49 -0.95 11.58
N GLU A 56 -12.71 0.23 11.02
CA GLU A 56 -14.05 0.71 10.66
C GLU A 56 -14.73 -0.21 9.64
N ILE A 57 -14.01 -0.57 8.57
CA ILE A 57 -14.52 -1.49 7.55
C ILE A 57 -14.82 -2.87 8.15
N ARG A 58 -13.95 -3.39 9.04
CA ARG A 58 -14.22 -4.65 9.74
C ARG A 58 -15.52 -4.58 10.52
N THR A 59 -15.69 -3.54 11.35
CA THR A 59 -16.90 -3.34 12.14
C THR A 59 -18.14 -3.27 11.24
N TRP A 60 -18.06 -2.49 10.16
CA TRP A 60 -19.15 -2.36 9.20
C TRP A 60 -19.53 -3.72 8.58
N LEU A 61 -18.55 -4.53 8.16
CA LEU A 61 -18.78 -5.87 7.61
C LEU A 61 -19.42 -6.81 8.64
N GLU A 62 -18.93 -6.80 9.89
CA GLU A 62 -19.47 -7.62 10.97
C GLU A 62 -20.91 -7.26 11.35
N THR A 63 -21.28 -5.98 11.23
CA THR A 63 -22.64 -5.50 11.49
C THR A 63 -23.59 -5.80 10.34
N ASN A 64 -23.16 -5.64 9.08
CA ASN A 64 -24.07 -5.60 7.93
C ASN A 64 -24.05 -6.85 7.04
N VAL A 65 -23.01 -7.68 7.13
CA VAL A 65 -22.79 -8.82 6.21
C VAL A 65 -22.82 -10.17 6.93
N ARG A 66 -23.12 -10.22 8.25
CA ARG A 66 -23.35 -11.50 8.92
C ARG A 66 -24.47 -12.26 8.18
N PRO A 67 -24.20 -13.48 7.66
CA PRO A 67 -25.26 -14.27 7.06
C PRO A 67 -26.31 -14.52 8.12
N SER A 68 -27.58 -14.29 7.79
CA SER A 68 -28.70 -14.75 8.59
C SER A 68 -28.45 -16.23 8.92
N ARG A 69 -28.28 -16.56 10.19
CA ARG A 69 -28.32 -17.96 10.62
C ARG A 69 -29.72 -18.44 10.31
N ASN A 70 -29.87 -19.19 9.23
CA ASN A 70 -31.07 -19.97 8.97
C ASN A 70 -31.17 -20.99 10.10
N THR A 71 -32.09 -20.75 11.03
CA THR A 71 -32.66 -21.71 11.98
C THR A 71 -33.36 -22.85 11.25
#